data_AF-A0A951ATD1-F1
#
_entry.id   AF-A0A951ATD1-F1
#
_cell.length_a   1.000
_cell.length_b   1.000
_cell.length_c   1.000
_cell.angle_alpha   90.00
_cell.angle_beta   90.00
_cell.angle_gamma   90.00
#
_symmetry.space_group_name_H-M   'P 1'
#
loop_
_entity.id
_entity.type
_entity.pdbx_description
1 polymer ?
#
loop_
_entity_poly.entity_id
_entity_poly.type
_entity_poly.pdbx_seq_one_letter_code
_entity_poly.pdbx_strand_id
1 'polypeptide(L)'
;MNCTQCREALSARLDGEDSEAERDVVDVHLVACPACQAFADAAARVTRLARTTVASHEPDVVAAVLAAAPRSRRPQLIAAARVLLGLVGLAQAELALVDMIGAHNSGHGGVMLQGASLAHFAHESAAWNLALGVGFLWIAYRSSRPSGMVPTLATFVTVLTVLVVMDAMVGGVDVPRLLGHGLVVLGLGLVMVLDRLPGPAGGTVPGMPSWRQRRSRRAQSAADGAPDIPSSPPDLRPTAQYRRTA
;
A
#
# COMPACT_ATOMS: atom_id res chain seq x y z
N MET A 1 0.92 -21.33 -44.97
CA MET A 1 1.08 -19.88 -45.16
C MET A 1 2.01 -19.61 -46.35
N ASN A 2 1.71 -18.64 -47.20
CA ASN A 2 2.58 -18.22 -48.31
C ASN A 2 3.60 -17.14 -47.85
N CYS A 3 4.58 -16.81 -48.70
CA CYS A 3 5.63 -15.85 -48.33
C CYS A 3 5.09 -14.44 -48.04
N THR A 4 4.02 -14.00 -48.71
CA THR A 4 3.41 -12.68 -48.48
C THR A 4 2.80 -12.60 -47.08
N GLN A 5 1.98 -13.59 -46.73
CA GLN A 5 1.38 -13.73 -45.40
C GLN A 5 2.45 -13.84 -44.30
N CYS A 6 3.55 -14.56 -44.57
CA CYS A 6 4.67 -14.66 -43.64
C CYS A 6 5.32 -13.30 -43.37
N ARG A 7 5.53 -12.49 -44.42
CA ARG A 7 6.11 -11.16 -44.29
C ARG A 7 5.20 -10.19 -43.54
N GLU A 8 3.89 -10.27 -43.76
CA GLU A 8 2.89 -9.49 -43.02
C GLU A 8 2.92 -9.85 -41.53
N ALA A 9 2.88 -11.14 -41.19
CA ALA A 9 2.95 -11.60 -39.80
C ALA A 9 4.29 -11.26 -39.13
N LEU A 10 5.40 -11.32 -39.86
CA LEU A 10 6.71 -10.84 -39.38
C LEU A 10 6.72 -9.33 -39.10
N SER A 11 6.01 -8.53 -39.89
CA SER A 11 5.85 -7.09 -39.62
C SER A 11 5.06 -6.86 -38.34
N ALA A 12 3.90 -7.53 -38.18
CA ALA A 12 3.09 -7.45 -36.97
C ALA A 12 3.90 -7.84 -35.72
N ARG A 13 4.73 -8.88 -35.81
CA ARG A 13 5.62 -9.31 -34.72
C ARG A 13 6.67 -8.26 -34.34
N LEU A 14 7.18 -7.49 -35.31
CA LEU A 14 8.13 -6.40 -35.03
C LEU A 14 7.46 -5.24 -34.28
N ASP A 15 6.17 -5.00 -34.53
CA ASP A 15 5.36 -3.97 -33.85
C ASP A 15 4.71 -4.47 -32.55
N GLY A 16 4.81 -5.78 -32.26
CA GLY A 16 4.25 -6.39 -31.05
C GLY A 16 2.75 -6.71 -31.16
N GLU A 17 2.24 -6.80 -32.39
CA GLU A 17 0.82 -7.02 -32.70
C GLU A 17 0.52 -8.48 -33.14
N ASP A 18 1.48 -9.40 -33.02
CA ASP A 18 1.32 -10.79 -33.44
C ASP A 18 0.54 -11.65 -32.43
N SER A 19 -0.39 -12.45 -32.92
CA SER A 19 -1.09 -13.46 -32.11
C SER A 19 -0.23 -14.71 -31.88
N GLU A 20 -0.55 -15.51 -30.86
CA GLU A 20 0.15 -16.78 -30.58
C GLU A 20 0.03 -17.77 -31.76
N ALA A 21 -1.15 -17.86 -32.38
CA ALA A 21 -1.39 -18.74 -33.53
C ALA A 21 -0.56 -18.34 -34.76
N GLU A 22 -0.34 -17.03 -34.97
CA GLU A 22 0.51 -16.53 -36.06
C GLU A 22 1.99 -16.84 -35.83
N ARG A 23 2.46 -16.76 -34.57
CA ARG A 23 3.86 -17.07 -34.22
C ARG A 23 4.24 -18.48 -34.62
N ASP A 24 3.43 -19.46 -34.24
CA ASP A 24 3.69 -20.88 -34.52
C ASP A 24 3.76 -21.14 -36.03
N VAL A 25 2.83 -20.56 -36.79
CA VAL A 25 2.76 -20.74 -38.25
C VAL A 25 3.91 -20.03 -38.97
N VAL A 26 4.34 -18.87 -38.47
CA VAL A 26 5.53 -18.14 -38.97
C VAL A 26 6.80 -18.95 -38.70
N ASP A 27 6.98 -19.46 -37.49
CA ASP A 27 8.19 -20.19 -37.12
C ASP A 27 8.35 -21.47 -37.96
N VAL A 28 7.25 -22.20 -38.23
CA VAL A 28 7.25 -23.33 -39.17
C VAL A 28 7.66 -22.91 -40.58
N HIS A 29 7.15 -21.78 -41.08
CA HIS A 29 7.50 -21.29 -42.41
C HIS A 29 8.95 -20.84 -42.51
N LEU A 30 9.50 -20.24 -41.45
CA LEU A 30 10.89 -19.81 -41.39
C LEU A 30 11.86 -20.98 -41.48
N VAL A 31 11.52 -22.16 -40.94
CA VAL A 31 12.38 -23.37 -41.09
C VAL A 31 12.52 -23.79 -42.56
N ALA A 32 11.45 -23.63 -43.36
CA ALA A 32 11.40 -24.13 -44.73
C ALA A 32 11.78 -23.10 -45.81
N CYS A 33 11.82 -21.79 -45.48
CA CYS A 33 11.98 -20.73 -46.48
C CYS A 33 13.16 -19.77 -46.19
N PRO A 34 14.32 -19.95 -46.86
CA PRO A 34 15.48 -19.06 -46.71
C PRO A 34 15.20 -17.60 -47.10
N ALA A 35 14.30 -17.37 -48.05
CA ALA A 35 13.93 -16.01 -48.47
C ALA A 35 13.17 -15.24 -47.37
N CYS A 36 12.34 -15.93 -46.58
CA CYS A 36 11.64 -15.34 -45.45
C CYS A 36 12.57 -15.16 -44.23
N GLN A 37 13.55 -16.06 -44.03
CA GLN A 37 14.62 -15.86 -43.04
C GLN A 37 15.43 -14.58 -43.34
N ALA A 38 15.89 -14.42 -44.58
CA ALA A 38 16.63 -13.24 -45.01
C ALA A 38 15.81 -11.95 -44.88
N PHE A 39 14.51 -12.01 -45.19
CA PHE A 39 13.60 -10.89 -44.97
C PHE A 39 13.46 -10.54 -43.48
N ALA A 40 13.29 -11.53 -42.60
CA ALA A 40 13.17 -11.31 -41.15
C ALA A 40 14.42 -10.61 -40.59
N ASP A 41 15.61 -11.06 -40.99
CA ASP A 41 16.88 -10.45 -40.57
C ASP A 41 17.03 -8.99 -41.05
N ALA A 42 16.64 -8.73 -42.30
CA ALA A 42 16.67 -7.39 -42.88
C ALA A 42 15.67 -6.45 -42.19
N ALA A 43 14.43 -6.90 -42.00
CA ALA A 43 13.38 -6.15 -41.34
C ALA A 43 13.73 -5.84 -39.87
N ALA A 44 14.26 -6.82 -39.14
CA ALA A 44 14.73 -6.61 -37.77
C ALA A 44 15.89 -5.61 -37.68
N ARG A 45 16.79 -5.60 -38.67
CA ARG A 45 17.89 -4.63 -38.75
C ARG A 45 17.38 -3.22 -38.97
N VAL A 46 16.50 -3.01 -39.95
CA VAL A 46 15.91 -1.70 -40.24
C VAL A 46 15.11 -1.20 -39.04
N THR A 47 14.31 -2.06 -38.42
CA THR A 47 13.51 -1.73 -37.23
C THR A 47 14.40 -1.26 -36.07
N ARG A 48 15.53 -1.96 -35.83
CA ARG A 48 16.49 -1.50 -34.82
C ARG A 48 17.04 -0.12 -35.16
N LEU A 49 17.56 0.08 -36.37
CA LEU A 49 18.12 1.37 -36.79
C LEU A 49 17.10 2.51 -36.69
N ALA A 50 15.83 2.25 -37.02
CA ALA A 50 14.76 3.24 -36.94
C ALA A 50 14.35 3.55 -35.50
N ARG A 51 14.34 2.55 -34.60
CA ARG A 51 13.94 2.71 -33.19
C ARG A 51 15.08 3.20 -32.29
N THR A 52 16.33 2.96 -32.66
CA THR A 52 17.50 3.41 -31.90
C THR A 52 18.01 4.71 -32.48
N THR A 53 17.46 5.82 -32.02
CA THR A 53 18.12 7.13 -32.15
C THR A 53 19.04 7.32 -30.95
N VAL A 54 20.20 7.96 -31.14
CA VAL A 54 20.99 8.43 -30.01
C VAL A 54 20.11 9.36 -29.20
N ALA A 55 19.87 9.04 -27.93
CA ALA A 55 19.12 9.92 -27.05
C ALA A 55 19.87 11.26 -26.96
N SER A 56 19.24 12.34 -27.44
CA SER A 56 19.72 13.68 -27.16
C SER A 56 19.72 13.89 -25.65
N HIS A 57 20.69 14.66 -25.15
CA HIS A 57 20.67 15.09 -23.76
C HIS A 57 19.51 16.08 -23.58
N GLU A 58 18.36 15.57 -23.17
CA GLU A 58 17.18 16.37 -22.85
C GLU A 58 17.38 17.01 -21.47
N PRO A 59 16.98 18.28 -21.25
CA PRO A 59 17.06 18.90 -19.93
C PRO A 59 16.23 18.12 -18.90
N ASP A 60 16.75 17.99 -17.67
CA ASP A 60 16.00 17.39 -16.57
C ASP A 60 14.82 18.29 -16.17
N VAL A 61 13.62 17.88 -16.58
CA VAL A 61 12.36 18.57 -16.27
C VAL A 61 11.64 17.99 -15.04
N VAL A 62 12.23 17.02 -14.33
CA VAL A 62 11.57 16.37 -13.18
C VAL A 62 11.19 17.40 -12.11
N ALA A 63 12.09 18.32 -11.78
CA ALA A 63 11.82 19.38 -10.81
C ALA A 63 10.68 20.32 -11.27
N ALA A 64 10.66 20.68 -12.55
CA ALA A 64 9.63 21.55 -13.12
C ALA A 64 8.25 20.87 -13.13
N VAL A 65 8.19 19.58 -13.46
CA VAL A 65 6.96 18.78 -13.42
C VAL A 65 6.45 18.62 -11.99
N LEU A 66 7.34 18.32 -11.03
CA LEU A 66 6.97 18.21 -9.61
C LEU A 66 6.50 19.54 -9.02
N ALA A 67 7.08 20.67 -9.46
CA ALA A 67 6.64 22.00 -9.05
C ALA A 67 5.28 22.40 -9.64
N ALA A 68 5.00 21.97 -10.88
CA ALA A 68 3.73 22.21 -11.55
C ALA A 68 2.60 21.27 -11.08
N ALA A 69 2.94 20.15 -10.43
CA ALA A 69 1.95 19.20 -9.93
C ALA A 69 1.07 19.83 -8.82
N PRO A 70 -0.25 19.60 -8.85
CA PRO A 70 -1.14 20.12 -7.82
C PRO A 70 -0.77 19.54 -6.45
N ARG A 71 -0.67 20.42 -5.45
CA ARG A 71 -0.39 20.01 -4.05
C ARG A 71 -1.51 19.13 -3.53
N SER A 72 -1.21 17.85 -3.32
CA SER A 72 -2.13 16.94 -2.65
C SER A 72 -2.19 17.23 -1.15
N ARG A 73 -3.39 17.45 -0.59
CA ARG A 73 -3.60 17.57 0.86
C ARG A 73 -3.60 16.22 1.59
N ARG A 74 -3.59 15.10 0.84
CA ARG A 74 -3.65 13.73 1.41
C ARG A 74 -2.61 13.44 2.49
N PRO A 75 -1.29 13.74 2.34
CA PRO A 75 -0.32 13.46 3.39
C PRO A 75 -0.61 14.21 4.70
N GLN A 76 -1.07 15.46 4.60
CA GLN A 76 -1.47 16.27 5.75
C GLN A 76 -2.69 15.68 6.45
N LEU A 77 -3.70 15.24 5.69
CA LEU A 77 -4.90 14.59 6.22
C LEU A 77 -4.57 13.26 6.92
N ILE A 78 -3.69 12.44 6.34
CA ILE A 78 -3.24 11.18 6.96
C ILE A 78 -2.48 11.47 8.27
N ALA A 79 -1.59 12.47 8.28
CA ALA A 79 -0.87 12.87 9.48
C ALA A 79 -1.83 13.38 10.57
N ALA A 80 -2.77 14.25 10.21
CA ALA A 80 -3.79 14.76 11.12
C ALA A 80 -4.67 13.64 11.69
N ALA A 81 -5.13 12.71 10.84
CA ALA A 81 -5.93 11.56 11.28
C ALA A 81 -5.16 10.64 12.24
N ARG A 82 -3.85 10.43 12.03
CA ARG A 82 -3.01 9.67 12.97
C ARG A 82 -2.83 10.38 14.30
N VAL A 83 -2.56 11.69 14.28
CA VAL A 83 -2.44 12.49 15.51
C VAL A 83 -3.75 12.44 16.29
N LEU A 84 -4.88 12.67 15.62
CA LEU A 84 -6.19 12.63 16.24
C LEU A 84 -6.51 11.23 16.78
N LEU A 85 -6.21 10.16 16.04
CA LEU A 85 -6.39 8.78 16.51
C LEU A 85 -5.52 8.49 17.74
N GLY A 86 -4.29 9.03 17.78
CA GLY A 86 -3.42 8.92 18.94
C GLY A 86 -4.01 9.63 20.18
N LEU A 87 -4.56 10.83 20.00
CA LEU A 87 -5.24 11.56 21.07
C LEU A 87 -6.48 10.83 21.58
N VAL A 88 -7.30 10.28 20.67
CA VAL A 88 -8.46 9.44 21.01
C VAL A 88 -8.02 8.19 21.77
N GLY A 89 -6.97 7.51 21.31
CA GLY A 89 -6.41 6.33 21.98
C GLY A 89 -5.89 6.63 23.38
N LEU A 90 -5.22 7.78 23.56
CA LEU A 90 -4.74 8.24 24.86
C LEU A 90 -5.91 8.53 25.80
N ALA A 91 -6.90 9.32 25.36
CA ALA A 91 -8.09 9.62 26.16
C ALA A 91 -8.84 8.34 26.57
N GLN A 92 -9.00 7.38 25.64
CA GLN A 92 -9.64 6.10 25.93
C GLN A 92 -8.87 5.27 26.97
N ALA A 93 -7.54 5.23 26.86
CA ALA A 93 -6.69 4.50 27.80
C ALA A 93 -6.69 5.14 29.19
N GLU A 94 -6.67 6.48 29.26
CA GLU A 94 -6.75 7.23 30.52
C GLU A 94 -8.09 6.99 31.22
N LEU A 95 -9.22 7.09 30.51
CA LEU A 95 -10.55 6.80 31.08
C LEU A 95 -10.63 5.36 31.61
N ALA A 96 -10.15 4.38 30.84
CA ALA A 96 -10.13 2.99 31.25
C ALA A 96 -9.28 2.76 32.52
N LEU A 97 -8.15 3.47 32.63
CA LEU A 97 -7.28 3.37 33.80
C LEU A 97 -7.91 4.02 35.04
N VAL A 98 -8.58 5.16 34.88
CA VAL A 98 -9.34 5.81 35.96
C VAL A 98 -10.45 4.88 36.48
N ASP A 99 -11.22 4.27 35.58
CA ASP A 99 -12.27 3.31 35.94
C ASP A 99 -11.70 2.09 36.67
N MET A 100 -10.57 1.55 36.21
CA MET A 100 -9.89 0.41 36.82
C MET A 100 -9.37 0.73 38.23
N ILE A 101 -8.78 1.91 38.43
CA ILE A 101 -8.31 2.37 39.76
C ILE A 101 -9.51 2.62 40.69
N GLY A 102 -10.57 3.25 40.18
CA GLY A 102 -11.82 3.48 40.93
C GLY A 102 -12.46 2.18 41.40
N ALA A 103 -12.56 1.19 40.51
CA ALA A 103 -13.05 -0.15 40.83
C ALA A 103 -12.19 -0.84 41.90
N HIS A 104 -10.86 -0.76 41.79
CA HIS A 104 -9.94 -1.33 42.78
C HIS A 104 -10.11 -0.72 44.18
N ASN A 105 -10.29 0.60 44.27
CA ASN A 105 -10.39 1.32 45.54
C ASN A 105 -11.76 1.19 46.22
N SER A 106 -12.81 0.80 45.47
CA SER A 106 -14.19 0.75 45.96
C SER A 106 -14.54 -0.43 46.88
N GLY A 107 -13.59 -1.32 47.19
CA GLY A 107 -13.71 -2.37 48.22
C GLY A 107 -14.58 -3.58 47.83
N HIS A 108 -14.21 -4.77 48.30
CA HIS A 108 -14.76 -6.09 47.92
C HIS A 108 -16.22 -6.39 48.36
N GLY A 109 -17.07 -5.39 48.55
CA GLY A 109 -18.49 -5.54 48.93
C GLY A 109 -19.43 -5.79 47.75
N GLY A 110 -19.04 -6.66 46.80
CA GLY A 110 -19.74 -6.80 45.52
C GLY A 110 -21.13 -7.45 45.64
N VAL A 111 -22.17 -6.73 45.26
CA VAL A 111 -23.50 -7.32 44.96
C VAL A 111 -23.30 -8.39 43.87
N MET A 112 -23.73 -9.62 44.17
CA MET A 112 -23.74 -10.74 43.22
C MET A 112 -25.02 -10.70 42.40
N LEU A 113 -24.91 -10.68 41.08
CA LEU A 113 -26.04 -10.80 40.16
C LEU A 113 -25.85 -12.07 39.33
N GLN A 114 -26.75 -13.05 39.50
CA GLN A 114 -26.72 -14.33 38.78
C GLN A 114 -25.35 -15.06 38.78
N GLY A 115 -24.63 -14.98 39.90
CA GLY A 115 -23.38 -15.73 40.11
C GLY A 115 -22.09 -15.01 39.71
N ALA A 116 -22.16 -13.79 39.17
CA ALA A 116 -21.01 -12.93 38.91
C ALA A 116 -21.10 -11.63 39.73
N SER A 117 -19.94 -11.14 40.17
CA SER A 117 -19.88 -9.87 40.91
C SER A 117 -19.88 -8.69 39.94
N LEU A 118 -20.56 -7.59 40.30
CA LEU A 118 -20.51 -6.34 39.53
C LEU A 118 -19.07 -5.83 39.34
N ALA A 119 -18.20 -6.08 40.32
CA ALA A 119 -16.78 -5.77 40.22
C ALA A 119 -16.08 -6.57 39.11
N HIS A 120 -16.47 -7.82 38.85
CA HIS A 120 -15.89 -8.61 37.77
C HIS A 120 -16.22 -8.01 36.39
N PHE A 121 -17.48 -7.64 36.16
CA PHE A 121 -17.91 -6.96 34.92
C PHE A 121 -17.23 -5.61 34.73
N ALA A 122 -17.02 -4.85 35.82
CA ALA A 122 -16.32 -3.58 35.78
C ALA A 122 -14.85 -3.76 35.34
N HIS A 123 -14.14 -4.75 35.89
CA HIS A 123 -12.76 -5.06 35.48
C HIS A 123 -12.67 -5.53 34.02
N GLU A 124 -13.58 -6.41 33.58
CA GLU A 124 -13.62 -6.87 32.19
C GLU A 124 -13.89 -5.71 31.22
N SER A 125 -14.86 -4.85 31.54
CA SER A 125 -15.17 -3.66 30.74
C SER A 125 -14.00 -2.68 30.68
N ALA A 126 -13.32 -2.41 31.81
CA ALA A 126 -12.15 -1.55 31.86
C ALA A 126 -10.99 -2.13 31.02
N ALA A 127 -10.75 -3.45 31.10
CA ALA A 127 -9.73 -4.12 30.31
C ALA A 127 -10.00 -4.02 28.80
N TRP A 128 -11.26 -4.20 28.37
CA TRP A 128 -11.65 -4.02 26.97
C TRP A 128 -11.44 -2.58 26.49
N ASN A 129 -11.83 -1.58 27.28
CA ASN A 129 -11.62 -0.17 26.93
C ASN A 129 -10.13 0.20 26.85
N LEU A 130 -9.31 -0.31 27.77
CA LEU A 130 -7.86 -0.13 27.73
C LEU A 130 -7.26 -0.76 26.46
N ALA A 131 -7.69 -1.98 26.11
CA ALA A 131 -7.24 -2.66 24.91
C ALA A 131 -7.57 -1.88 23.63
N LEU A 132 -8.76 -1.27 23.55
CA LEU A 132 -9.14 -0.40 22.43
C LEU A 132 -8.26 0.85 22.36
N GLY A 133 -8.02 1.52 23.49
CA GLY A 133 -7.12 2.68 23.57
C GLY A 133 -5.70 2.35 23.09
N VAL A 134 -5.14 1.24 23.58
CA VAL A 134 -3.83 0.74 23.14
C VAL A 134 -3.83 0.36 21.65
N GLY A 135 -4.91 -0.26 21.16
CA GLY A 135 -5.08 -0.58 19.75
C GLY A 135 -5.08 0.66 18.85
N PHE A 136 -5.75 1.74 19.26
CA PHE A 136 -5.73 3.01 18.54
C PHE A 136 -4.35 3.67 18.55
N LEU A 137 -3.66 3.67 19.69
CA LEU A 137 -2.28 4.15 19.79
C LEU A 137 -1.33 3.36 18.88
N TRP A 138 -1.49 2.03 18.85
CA TRP A 138 -0.71 1.15 17.97
C TRP A 138 -0.94 1.47 16.49
N ILE A 139 -2.20 1.67 16.07
CA ILE A 139 -2.54 2.05 14.69
C ILE A 139 -2.00 3.45 14.35
N ALA A 140 -2.07 4.40 15.29
CA ALA A 140 -1.53 5.75 15.12
C ALA A 140 0.00 5.76 14.94
N TYR A 141 0.72 4.91 15.68
CA TYR A 141 2.17 4.76 15.60
C TYR A 141 2.62 4.01 14.33
N ARG A 142 1.85 3.02 13.89
CA ARG A 142 2.17 2.15 12.74
C ARG A 142 1.98 2.87 11.39
N SER A 143 2.89 2.61 10.45
CA SER A 143 2.81 3.13 9.08
C SER A 143 1.99 2.26 8.12
N SER A 144 1.79 0.97 8.42
CA SER A 144 1.07 0.02 7.56
C SER A 144 -0.45 0.03 7.77
N ARG A 145 -1.20 -0.34 6.72
CA ARG A 145 -2.69 -0.29 6.72
C ARG A 145 -3.31 -1.11 7.86
N PRO A 146 -4.36 -0.62 8.53
CA PRO A 146 -5.02 -1.32 9.64
C PRO A 146 -6.05 -2.38 9.19
N SER A 147 -6.03 -2.83 7.92
CA SER A 147 -7.08 -3.64 7.29
C SER A 147 -7.52 -4.88 8.09
N GLY A 148 -6.60 -5.57 8.77
CA GLY A 148 -6.92 -6.75 9.57
C GLY A 148 -7.76 -6.47 10.82
N MET A 149 -7.74 -5.25 11.36
CA MET A 149 -8.45 -4.87 12.58
C MET A 149 -9.82 -4.24 12.30
N VAL A 150 -10.06 -3.74 11.08
CA VAL A 150 -11.29 -3.03 10.72
C VAL A 150 -12.54 -3.90 10.92
N PRO A 151 -12.61 -5.16 10.46
CA PRO A 151 -13.84 -5.96 10.60
C PRO A 151 -14.19 -6.26 12.06
N THR A 152 -13.19 -6.58 12.87
CA THR A 152 -13.37 -6.87 14.30
C THR A 152 -13.81 -5.63 15.06
N LEU A 153 -13.14 -4.49 14.85
CA LEU A 153 -13.48 -3.23 15.48
C LEU A 153 -14.89 -2.76 15.03
N ALA A 154 -15.19 -2.84 13.74
CA ALA A 154 -16.49 -2.45 13.20
C ALA A 154 -17.64 -3.29 13.78
N THR A 155 -17.46 -4.61 13.87
CA THR A 155 -18.44 -5.52 14.50
C THR A 155 -18.67 -5.13 15.96
N PHE A 156 -17.59 -4.97 16.73
CA PHE A 156 -17.66 -4.60 18.14
C PHE A 156 -18.41 -3.28 18.34
N VAL A 157 -18.02 -2.22 17.63
CA VAL A 157 -18.65 -0.89 17.75
C VAL A 157 -20.10 -0.90 17.30
N THR A 158 -20.45 -1.68 16.27
CA THR A 158 -21.84 -1.79 15.80
C THR A 158 -22.73 -2.40 16.88
N VAL A 159 -22.32 -3.53 17.45
CA VAL A 159 -23.06 -4.18 18.55
C VAL A 159 -23.15 -3.24 19.74
N LEU A 160 -22.03 -2.61 20.13
CA LEU A 160 -21.98 -1.68 21.24
C LEU A 160 -22.92 -0.48 21.04
N THR A 161 -22.99 0.08 19.83
CA THR A 161 -23.88 1.19 19.49
C THR A 161 -25.35 0.78 19.63
N VAL A 162 -25.72 -0.43 19.20
CA VAL A 162 -27.09 -0.95 19.37
C VAL A 162 -27.44 -1.06 20.85
N LEU A 163 -26.54 -1.61 21.68
CA LEU A 163 -26.76 -1.73 23.13
C LEU A 163 -26.94 -0.35 23.79
N VAL A 164 -26.07 0.62 23.48
CA VAL A 164 -26.17 2.00 24.02
C VAL A 164 -27.47 2.67 23.62
N VAL A 165 -27.93 2.47 22.38
CA VAL A 165 -29.22 3.03 21.91
C VAL A 165 -30.37 2.39 22.69
N MET A 166 -30.35 1.09 22.94
CA MET A 166 -31.38 0.43 23.75
C MET A 166 -31.39 0.96 25.19
N ASP A 167 -30.22 1.11 25.82
CA ASP A 167 -30.10 1.67 27.17
C ASP A 167 -30.60 3.13 27.22
N ALA A 168 -30.30 3.92 26.20
CA ALA A 168 -30.74 5.32 26.08
C ALA A 168 -32.27 5.43 26.00
N MET A 169 -32.92 4.52 25.27
CA MET A 169 -34.37 4.47 25.14
C MET A 169 -35.07 4.15 26.47
N VAL A 170 -34.40 3.44 27.37
CA VAL A 170 -34.90 3.09 28.72
C VAL A 170 -34.52 4.16 29.76
N GLY A 171 -33.77 5.20 29.35
CA GLY A 171 -33.32 6.29 30.23
C GLY A 171 -32.11 5.94 31.11
N GLY A 172 -31.38 4.87 30.79
CA GLY A 172 -30.34 4.29 31.63
C GLY A 172 -28.89 4.68 31.28
N VAL A 173 -28.64 5.84 30.67
CA VAL A 173 -27.29 6.18 30.17
C VAL A 173 -26.65 7.33 30.93
N ASP A 174 -25.57 7.02 31.63
CA ASP A 174 -24.71 8.01 32.28
C ASP A 174 -23.88 8.80 31.25
N VAL A 175 -23.71 10.11 31.49
CA VAL A 175 -22.94 11.02 30.61
C VAL A 175 -21.49 10.58 30.40
N PRO A 176 -20.72 10.21 31.45
CA PRO A 176 -19.33 9.74 31.27
C PRO A 176 -19.26 8.47 30.42
N ARG A 177 -20.23 7.56 30.60
CA ARG A 177 -20.35 6.35 29.81
C ARG A 177 -20.58 6.70 28.35
N LEU A 178 -21.52 7.59 28.03
CA LEU A 178 -21.77 8.01 26.66
C LEU A 178 -20.54 8.63 25.98
N LEU A 179 -19.75 9.42 26.72
CA LEU A 179 -18.50 10.02 26.21
C LEU A 179 -17.46 8.95 25.81
N GLY A 180 -17.25 7.94 26.66
CA GLY A 180 -16.34 6.83 26.34
C GLY A 180 -16.77 6.06 25.09
N HIS A 181 -18.07 5.81 24.92
CA HIS A 181 -18.61 5.18 23.71
C HIS A 181 -18.42 6.06 22.46
N GLY A 182 -18.60 7.37 22.59
CA GLY A 182 -18.36 8.32 21.51
C GLY A 182 -16.91 8.32 21.02
N LEU A 183 -15.94 8.21 21.94
CA LEU A 183 -14.51 8.09 21.58
C LEU A 183 -14.22 6.82 20.78
N VAL A 184 -14.83 5.68 21.15
CA VAL A 184 -14.67 4.42 20.41
C VAL A 184 -15.22 4.53 18.98
N VAL A 185 -16.41 5.14 18.80
CA VAL A 185 -17.00 5.38 17.48
C VAL A 185 -16.11 6.29 16.64
N LEU A 186 -15.59 7.38 17.23
CA LEU A 186 -14.65 8.28 16.56
C LEU A 186 -13.37 7.56 16.15
N GLY A 187 -12.82 6.72 17.03
CA GLY A 187 -11.65 5.89 16.75
C GLY A 187 -11.87 4.96 15.54
N LEU A 188 -13.02 4.28 15.46
CA LEU A 188 -13.38 3.47 14.29
C LEU A 188 -13.46 4.31 13.01
N GLY A 189 -14.09 5.48 13.06
CA GLY A 189 -14.18 6.39 11.92
C GLY A 189 -12.80 6.80 11.39
N LEU A 190 -11.87 7.12 12.29
CA LEU A 190 -10.49 7.47 11.93
C LEU A 190 -9.72 6.29 11.35
N VAL A 191 -9.88 5.09 11.92
CA VAL A 191 -9.29 3.86 11.39
C VAL A 191 -9.81 3.57 9.97
N MET A 192 -11.10 3.74 9.72
CA MET A 192 -11.68 3.59 8.38
C MET A 192 -11.13 4.63 7.40
N VAL A 193 -10.98 5.89 7.81
CA VAL A 193 -10.36 6.94 6.99
C VAL A 193 -8.92 6.56 6.62
N LEU A 194 -8.13 6.08 7.58
CA LEU A 194 -6.75 5.65 7.36
C LEU A 194 -6.64 4.39 6.49
N ASP A 195 -7.62 3.48 6.54
CA ASP A 195 -7.67 2.31 5.67
C ASP A 195 -8.00 2.68 4.21
N ARG A 196 -8.94 3.63 4.03
CA ARG A 196 -9.39 4.11 2.72
C ARG A 196 -8.42 5.05 2.02
N LEU A 197 -7.60 5.79 2.77
CA LEU A 197 -6.56 6.64 2.21
C LEU A 197 -5.31 5.79 1.92
N PRO A 198 -4.94 5.55 0.64
CA PRO A 198 -3.67 4.91 0.35
C PRO A 198 -2.57 5.78 0.94
N GLY A 199 -1.82 5.24 1.91
CA GLY A 199 -0.55 5.83 2.33
C GLY A 199 0.29 6.11 1.08
N PRO A 200 1.14 7.16 1.08
CA PRO A 200 1.96 7.48 -0.08
C PRO A 200 2.62 6.19 -0.56
N ALA A 201 2.22 5.74 -1.75
CA ALA A 201 2.81 4.58 -2.38
C ALA A 201 4.28 4.93 -2.50
N GLY A 202 5.09 4.43 -1.58
CA GLY A 202 6.50 4.72 -1.55
C GLY A 202 7.15 3.95 -2.67
N GLY A 203 6.91 4.33 -3.93
CA GLY A 203 7.48 3.71 -5.13
C GLY A 203 7.56 2.19 -5.05
N THR A 204 6.53 1.53 -4.53
CA THR A 204 6.48 0.07 -4.51
C THR A 204 6.23 -0.38 -5.94
N VAL A 205 7.32 -0.59 -6.67
CA VAL A 205 7.30 -1.47 -7.83
C VAL A 205 6.73 -2.80 -7.33
N PRO A 206 5.60 -3.29 -7.86
CA PRO A 206 5.03 -4.56 -7.44
C PRO A 206 6.11 -5.67 -7.57
N GLY A 207 6.45 -6.34 -6.46
CA GLY A 207 7.36 -7.49 -6.45
C GLY A 207 8.73 -7.33 -5.75
N MET A 208 9.13 -6.14 -5.27
CA MET A 208 10.42 -6.00 -4.56
C MET A 208 10.31 -6.03 -3.03
N PRO A 209 11.10 -6.89 -2.32
CA PRO A 209 11.20 -6.88 -0.87
C PRO A 209 11.72 -5.56 -0.29
N SER A 210 11.16 -5.11 0.84
CA SER A 210 11.39 -3.81 1.48
C SER A 210 12.87 -3.50 1.82
N TRP A 211 13.70 -4.51 2.09
CA TRP A 211 15.11 -4.33 2.41
C TRP A 211 15.96 -3.91 1.18
N ARG A 212 15.58 -4.32 -0.04
CA ARG A 212 16.23 -3.88 -1.29
C ARG A 212 15.91 -2.42 -1.61
N GLN A 213 14.70 -1.97 -1.30
CA GLN A 213 14.28 -0.57 -1.50
C GLN A 213 15.05 0.40 -0.60
N ARG A 214 15.40 -0.01 0.63
CA ARG A 214 16.23 0.83 1.53
C ARG A 214 17.65 0.99 1.00
N ARG A 215 18.18 -0.03 0.33
CA ARG A 215 19.52 -0.02 -0.28
C ARG A 215 19.57 0.84 -1.54
N SER A 216 18.54 0.79 -2.39
CA SER A 216 18.47 1.63 -3.60
C SER A 216 18.34 3.12 -3.29
N ARG A 217 17.49 3.50 -2.30
CA ARG A 217 17.39 4.90 -1.87
C ARG A 217 18.70 5.43 -1.30
N ARG A 218 19.43 4.61 -0.54
CA ARG A 218 20.74 4.98 0.01
C ARG A 218 21.81 5.12 -1.07
N ALA A 219 21.72 4.32 -2.14
CA ALA A 219 22.62 4.41 -3.29
C ALA A 219 22.33 5.65 -4.16
N GLN A 220 21.05 6.01 -4.34
CA GLN A 220 20.65 7.23 -5.07
C GLN A 220 21.08 8.50 -4.34
N SER A 221 20.82 8.63 -3.03
CA SER A 221 21.32 9.78 -2.26
C SER A 221 22.84 9.87 -2.18
N ALA A 222 23.57 8.76 -2.39
CA ALA A 222 25.03 8.78 -2.47
C ALA A 222 25.53 9.23 -3.85
N ALA A 223 24.77 8.99 -4.92
CA ALA A 223 25.07 9.46 -6.27
C ALA A 223 24.78 10.96 -6.43
N ASP A 224 23.68 11.45 -5.85
CA ASP A 224 23.29 12.88 -5.91
C ASP A 224 24.25 13.80 -5.12
N GLY A 225 25.09 13.23 -4.24
CA GLY A 225 26.08 13.96 -3.44
C GLY A 225 27.52 13.87 -3.98
N ALA A 226 27.76 13.15 -5.08
CA ALA A 226 29.08 13.02 -5.67
C ALA A 226 29.37 14.20 -6.62
N PRO A 227 30.51 14.89 -6.51
CA PRO A 227 30.87 15.95 -7.45
C PRO A 227 31.02 15.38 -8.87
N ASP A 228 30.54 16.12 -9.87
CA ASP A 228 30.63 15.78 -11.29
C ASP A 228 32.10 15.59 -11.73
N ILE A 229 32.53 14.33 -11.80
CA ILE A 229 33.74 13.95 -12.51
C ILE A 229 33.31 13.50 -13.90
N PRO A 230 33.86 14.06 -15.00
CA PRO A 230 33.50 13.63 -16.34
C PRO A 230 33.93 12.18 -16.56
N SER A 231 32.98 11.25 -16.40
CA SER A 231 33.18 9.83 -16.68
C SER A 231 33.15 9.60 -18.18
N SER A 232 34.23 9.06 -18.74
CA SER A 232 34.24 8.49 -20.08
C SER A 232 33.11 7.45 -20.23
N PRO A 233 32.46 7.35 -21.40
CA PRO A 233 31.32 6.45 -21.57
C PRO A 233 31.77 4.99 -21.34
N PRO A 234 30.99 4.18 -20.60
CA PRO A 234 31.31 2.78 -20.40
C PRO A 234 31.25 2.04 -21.74
N ASP A 235 32.28 1.23 -22.03
CA ASP A 235 32.35 0.34 -23.20
C ASP A 235 31.24 -0.73 -23.09
N LEU A 236 30.09 -0.45 -23.72
CA LEU A 236 28.96 -1.37 -23.79
C LEU A 236 29.24 -2.46 -24.83
N ARG A 237 30.02 -3.47 -24.43
CA ARG A 237 30.16 -4.68 -25.24
C ARG A 237 28.85 -5.47 -25.26
N PRO A 238 28.37 -5.94 -26.43
CA PRO A 238 27.14 -6.73 -26.53
C PRO A 238 27.26 -8.05 -25.77
N THR A 239 26.32 -8.33 -24.87
CA THR A 239 26.23 -9.57 -24.08
C THR A 239 25.46 -10.71 -24.76
N ALA A 240 24.99 -10.50 -26.00
CA ALA A 240 24.23 -11.51 -26.72
C ALA A 240 25.15 -12.57 -27.35
N GLN A 241 25.41 -13.66 -26.62
CA GLN A 241 25.96 -14.89 -27.19
C GLN A 241 24.84 -15.68 -27.87
N TYR A 242 24.73 -15.60 -29.19
CA TYR A 242 23.94 -16.55 -29.97
C TYR A 242 24.61 -17.92 -29.91
N ARG A 243 23.96 -18.87 -29.23
CA ARG A 243 24.35 -20.28 -29.25
C ARG A 243 23.88 -20.87 -30.58
N ARG A 244 24.78 -20.97 -31.57
CA ARG A 244 24.54 -21.76 -32.78
C ARG A 244 24.58 -23.24 -32.41
N THR A 245 23.45 -23.92 -32.51
CA THR A 245 23.43 -25.39 -32.56
C THR A 245 23.81 -25.82 -33.97
N ALA A 246 24.85 -26.63 -34.07
CA ALA A 246 25.26 -27.35 -35.28
C ALA A 246 24.29 -28.49 -35.57
#